data_AF-A0A483A7K2-F1
#
_entry.id   AF-A0A483A7K2-F1
#
_cell.length_a   1.000
_cell.length_b   1.000
_cell.length_c   1.000
_cell.angle_alpha   90.00
_cell.angle_beta   90.00
_cell.angle_gamma   90.00
#
_symmetry.space_group_name_H-M   'P 1'
#
loop_
_entity.id
_entity.type
_entity.pdbx_description
1 polymer ?
#
loop_
_entity_poly.entity_id
_entity_poly.type
_entity_poly.pdbx_seq_one_letter_code
_entity_poly.pdbx_strand_id
1 'polypeptide(L)'
;MNNKIDGLVLTSSISKTNNKGTSVTDLELDKIIVPVLAIHHSQDACKTTKPGVVKDIRRKVYNSSRIEVKLFNGGDEPMSNNLCQARTYHGYLGIEDQVVSYISKFISNDK
;
A
#
# COMPACT_ATOMS: atom_id res chain seq x y z
N MET A 1 19.17 0.09 -12.73
CA MET A 1 18.69 1.07 -11.72
C MET A 1 19.44 0.86 -10.41
N ASN A 2 20.77 0.75 -10.50
CA ASN A 2 21.64 0.39 -9.39
C ASN A 2 21.73 1.58 -8.39
N ASN A 3 21.44 1.33 -7.11
CA ASN A 3 21.68 2.20 -5.95
C ASN A 3 21.08 3.63 -5.96
N LYS A 4 19.81 3.82 -6.33
CA LYS A 4 19.16 5.15 -6.20
C LYS A 4 17.84 5.17 -5.42
N ILE A 5 17.34 4.02 -4.98
CA ILE A 5 16.09 3.91 -4.25
C ILE A 5 16.43 3.31 -2.90
N ASP A 6 16.12 4.01 -1.81
CA ASP A 6 16.42 3.57 -0.44
C ASP A 6 15.24 2.82 0.20
N GLY A 7 14.06 2.84 -0.43
CA GLY A 7 12.89 2.13 0.05
C GLY A 7 11.69 2.24 -0.90
N LEU A 8 10.68 1.40 -0.68
CA LEU A 8 9.44 1.37 -1.46
C LEU A 8 8.22 1.47 -0.53
N VAL A 9 7.32 2.40 -0.83
CA VAL A 9 6.02 2.51 -0.15
C VAL A 9 4.90 2.18 -1.14
N LEU A 10 4.05 1.23 -0.78
CA LEU A 10 2.92 0.75 -1.57
C LEU A 10 1.62 1.07 -0.82
N THR A 11 0.78 1.96 -1.37
CA THR A 11 -0.47 2.42 -0.75
C THR A 11 -1.67 2.04 -1.61
N SER A 12 -2.69 1.40 -1.03
CA SER A 12 -3.93 1.03 -1.74
C SER A 12 -3.67 0.37 -3.12
N SER A 13 -2.62 -0.47 -3.21
CA SER A 13 -2.17 -1.10 -4.46
C SER A 13 -3.24 -1.94 -5.18
N ILE A 14 -3.15 -1.97 -6.51
CA ILE A 14 -3.92 -2.87 -7.36
C ILE A 14 -3.64 -4.31 -6.96
N SER A 15 -4.70 -5.05 -6.64
CA SER A 15 -4.65 -6.43 -6.14
C SER A 15 -5.07 -7.47 -7.17
N LYS A 16 -5.51 -7.04 -8.35
CA LYS A 16 -5.96 -7.91 -9.43
C LYS A 16 -5.68 -7.27 -10.78
N THR A 17 -5.04 -8.03 -11.67
CA THR A 17 -4.82 -7.61 -13.06
C THR A 17 -6.14 -7.52 -13.82
N ASN A 18 -6.39 -6.38 -14.44
CA ASN A 18 -7.56 -6.10 -15.28
C ASN A 18 -7.26 -4.95 -16.26
N ASN A 19 -8.27 -4.43 -16.93
CA ASN A 19 -8.14 -3.29 -17.84
C ASN A 19 -7.76 -1.95 -17.16
N LYS A 20 -7.70 -1.90 -15.82
CA LYS A 20 -7.24 -0.74 -15.04
C LYS A 20 -5.77 -0.85 -14.62
N GLY A 21 -5.14 -2.00 -14.77
CA GLY A 21 -3.72 -2.19 -14.48
C GLY A 21 -3.34 -3.61 -14.07
N THR A 22 -2.06 -3.78 -13.77
CA THR A 22 -1.46 -5.04 -13.32
C THR A 22 -1.50 -5.12 -11.81
N SER A 23 -1.80 -6.30 -11.27
CA SER A 23 -1.67 -6.56 -9.84
C SER A 23 -0.24 -6.30 -9.40
N VAL A 24 -0.06 -5.62 -8.27
CA VAL A 24 1.28 -5.43 -7.68
C VAL A 24 1.98 -6.77 -7.44
N THR A 25 1.21 -7.82 -7.15
CA THR A 25 1.74 -9.17 -6.92
C THR A 25 2.14 -9.88 -8.21
N ASP A 26 1.74 -9.41 -9.39
CA ASP A 26 2.16 -9.99 -10.68
C ASP A 26 3.48 -9.39 -11.18
N LEU A 27 4.01 -8.38 -10.48
CA LEU A 27 5.33 -7.80 -10.74
C LEU A 27 6.44 -8.62 -10.07
N GLU A 28 7.69 -8.39 -10.50
CA GLU A 28 8.91 -9.03 -9.98
C GLU A 28 9.30 -8.48 -8.60
N LEU A 29 8.42 -8.64 -7.61
CA LEU A 29 8.62 -8.17 -6.24
C LEU A 29 9.81 -8.83 -5.52
N ASP A 30 10.22 -10.00 -6.00
CA ASP A 30 11.41 -10.72 -5.54
C ASP A 30 12.71 -9.98 -5.90
N LYS A 31 12.70 -9.08 -6.87
CA LYS A 31 13.88 -8.25 -7.21
C LYS A 31 14.08 -7.07 -6.26
N ILE A 32 13.13 -6.82 -5.36
CA ILE A 32 13.20 -5.70 -4.42
C ILE A 32 14.08 -6.10 -3.23
N ILE A 33 15.22 -5.43 -3.08
CA ILE A 33 16.19 -5.67 -2.00
C ILE A 33 16.18 -4.59 -0.91
N VAL A 34 15.46 -3.50 -1.14
CA VAL A 34 15.36 -2.35 -0.22
C VAL A 34 14.17 -2.54 0.74
N PRO A 35 14.08 -1.78 1.85
CA PRO A 35 12.93 -1.78 2.73
C PRO A 35 11.62 -1.53 1.98
N VAL A 36 10.57 -2.25 2.35
CA VAL A 36 9.23 -2.14 1.76
C VAL A 36 8.21 -1.87 2.87
N LEU A 37 7.36 -0.88 2.65
CA LEU A 37 6.15 -0.64 3.42
C LEU A 37 4.93 -0.85 2.53
N ALA A 38 4.05 -1.79 2.90
CA ALA A 38 2.77 -2.01 2.22
C ALA A 38 1.60 -1.66 3.14
N ILE A 39 0.78 -0.69 2.72
CA ILE A 39 -0.35 -0.19 3.50
C ILE A 39 -1.65 -0.20 2.71
N HIS A 40 -2.74 -0.47 3.42
CA HIS A 40 -4.11 -0.46 2.92
C HIS A 40 -5.06 -0.02 4.05
N HIS A 41 -6.25 0.45 3.69
CA HIS A 41 -7.34 0.57 4.65
C HIS A 41 -8.11 -0.75 4.73
N SER A 42 -8.44 -1.26 5.91
CA SER A 42 -9.11 -2.57 6.06
C SER A 42 -10.51 -2.60 5.43
N GLN A 43 -11.17 -1.44 5.38
CA GLN A 43 -12.49 -1.24 4.78
C GLN A 43 -12.40 -0.70 3.34
N ASP A 44 -11.25 -0.74 2.67
CA ASP A 44 -11.19 -0.43 1.24
C ASP A 44 -12.06 -1.44 0.46
N ALA A 45 -13.19 -0.92 -0.01
CA ALA A 45 -14.20 -1.67 -0.73
C ALA A 45 -14.04 -1.54 -2.26
N CYS A 46 -13.06 -0.77 -2.76
CA CYS A 46 -12.76 -0.68 -4.18
C CYS A 46 -12.54 -2.10 -4.75
N LYS A 47 -13.06 -2.34 -5.96
CA LYS A 47 -13.04 -3.68 -6.58
C LYS A 47 -11.65 -4.09 -7.05
N THR A 48 -10.75 -3.12 -7.21
CA THR A 48 -9.41 -3.30 -7.79
C THR A 48 -8.30 -3.41 -6.73
N THR A 49 -8.52 -2.91 -5.51
CA THR A 49 -7.48 -2.71 -4.48
C THR A 49 -7.87 -3.39 -3.18
N LYS A 50 -7.94 -4.73 -3.18
CA LYS A 50 -8.39 -5.48 -2.01
C LYS A 50 -7.35 -5.45 -0.89
N PRO A 51 -7.73 -5.09 0.35
CA PRO A 51 -6.81 -5.00 1.49
C PRO A 51 -5.97 -6.24 1.75
N GLY A 52 -6.51 -7.42 1.45
CA GLY A 52 -5.81 -8.70 1.63
C GLY A 52 -4.50 -8.82 0.85
N VAL A 53 -4.31 -8.04 -0.23
CA VAL A 53 -3.11 -8.10 -1.08
C VAL A 53 -1.81 -7.84 -0.31
N VAL A 54 -1.87 -7.09 0.79
CA VAL A 54 -0.69 -6.80 1.61
C VAL A 54 -0.02 -8.07 2.16
N LYS A 55 -0.80 -9.14 2.38
CA LYS A 55 -0.26 -10.45 2.81
C LYS A 55 0.55 -11.12 1.69
N ASP A 56 0.11 -10.96 0.44
CA ASP A 56 0.78 -11.50 -0.73
C ASP A 56 2.04 -10.70 -1.08
N ILE A 57 1.98 -9.36 -0.97
CA ILE A 57 3.15 -8.50 -1.09
C ILE A 57 4.24 -8.96 -0.10
N ARG A 58 3.88 -9.09 1.19
CA ARG A 58 4.82 -9.55 2.23
C ARG A 58 5.51 -10.87 1.88
N ARG A 59 4.78 -11.78 1.26
CA ARG A 59 5.31 -13.09 0.86
C ARG A 59 6.24 -13.01 -0.35
N LYS A 60 5.96 -12.11 -1.30
CA LYS A 60 6.70 -12.01 -2.57
C LYS A 60 7.95 -11.12 -2.49
N VAL A 61 8.01 -10.16 -1.57
CA VAL A 61 9.19 -9.31 -1.32
C VAL A 61 10.22 -9.98 -0.40
N TYR A 62 10.42 -11.31 -0.53
CA TYR A 62 11.24 -12.08 0.43
C TYR A 62 12.74 -11.73 0.40
N ASN A 63 13.22 -11.05 -0.65
CA ASN A 63 14.59 -10.55 -0.73
C ASN A 63 14.75 -9.12 -0.16
N SER A 64 13.66 -8.48 0.28
CA SER A 64 13.70 -7.15 0.90
C SER A 64 14.45 -7.20 2.23
N SER A 65 15.27 -6.18 2.49
CA SER A 65 15.98 -6.04 3.77
C SER A 65 15.05 -5.84 4.98
N ARG A 66 13.86 -5.25 4.77
CA ARG A 66 12.82 -5.08 5.79
C ARG A 66 11.45 -4.97 5.14
N ILE A 67 10.47 -5.71 5.64
CA ILE A 67 9.07 -5.58 5.20
C ILE A 67 8.15 -5.20 6.36
N GLU A 68 7.43 -4.10 6.20
CA GLU A 68 6.34 -3.69 7.07
C GLU A 68 5.00 -3.73 6.35
N VAL A 69 3.97 -4.19 7.07
CA VAL A 69 2.59 -4.21 6.58
C VAL A 69 1.68 -3.54 7.58
N LYS A 70 0.85 -2.60 7.13
CA LYS A 70 -0.15 -1.95 7.97
C LYS A 70 -1.51 -1.92 7.30
N LEU A 71 -2.50 -2.45 8.01
CA LEU A 71 -3.91 -2.17 7.74
C LEU A 71 -4.37 -1.04 8.66
N PHE A 72 -4.80 0.07 8.08
CA PHE A 72 -5.46 1.16 8.78
C PHE A 72 -6.95 0.87 8.95
N ASN A 73 -7.54 1.44 9.99
CA ASN A 73 -8.97 1.36 10.32
C ASN A 73 -9.43 2.74 10.79
N GLY A 74 -10.75 2.97 10.82
CA GLY A 74 -11.35 4.22 11.27
C GLY A 74 -11.49 5.22 10.12
N GLY A 75 -11.42 6.51 10.45
CA GLY A 75 -11.69 7.58 9.49
C GLY A 75 -13.17 7.89 9.34
N ASP A 76 -13.45 8.81 8.43
CA ASP A 76 -14.80 9.29 8.19
C ASP A 76 -15.57 8.36 7.24
N GLU A 77 -16.90 8.42 7.32
CA GLU A 77 -17.75 7.71 6.38
C GLU A 77 -17.49 8.19 4.94
N PRO A 78 -17.46 7.28 3.95
CA PRO A 78 -17.20 7.64 2.55
C PRO A 78 -18.19 8.69 2.03
N MET A 79 -17.67 9.84 1.57
CA MET A 79 -18.48 10.89 0.95
C MET A 79 -18.82 10.60 -0.52
N SER A 80 -18.15 9.62 -1.13
CA SER A 80 -18.30 9.24 -2.54
C SER A 80 -18.85 7.82 -2.67
N ASN A 81 -19.87 7.66 -3.52
CA ASN A 81 -20.38 6.35 -3.92
C ASN A 81 -19.39 5.57 -4.80
N ASN A 82 -18.46 6.28 -5.48
CA ASN A 82 -17.36 5.63 -6.16
C ASN A 82 -16.26 5.32 -5.15
N LEU A 83 -16.17 4.04 -4.78
CA LEU A 83 -15.28 3.53 -3.73
C LEU A 83 -13.79 3.73 -4.02
N CYS A 84 -13.39 3.91 -5.27
CA CYS A 84 -11.98 4.11 -5.65
C CYS A 84 -11.56 5.60 -5.66
N GLN A 85 -12.42 6.52 -5.21
CA GLN A 85 -12.11 7.95 -5.10
C GLN A 85 -11.40 8.28 -3.79
N ALA A 86 -10.75 9.45 -3.74
CA ALA A 86 -9.99 9.89 -2.56
C ALA A 86 -10.85 10.07 -1.30
N ARG A 87 -12.09 10.57 -1.43
CA ARG A 87 -13.00 10.80 -0.28
C ARG A 87 -13.75 9.53 0.15
N THR A 88 -13.01 8.45 0.34
CA THR A 88 -13.49 7.16 0.84
C THR A 88 -12.39 6.50 1.68
N TYR A 89 -12.67 5.32 2.25
CA TYR A 89 -11.64 4.48 2.87
C TYR A 89 -10.45 4.17 1.95
N HIS A 90 -10.65 4.10 0.63
CA HIS A 90 -9.57 3.88 -0.35
C HIS A 90 -8.51 4.98 -0.30
N GLY A 91 -8.96 6.23 -0.11
CA GLY A 91 -8.10 7.40 0.05
C GLY A 91 -7.83 7.78 1.50
N TYR A 92 -8.15 6.92 2.46
CA TYR A 92 -7.88 7.13 3.90
C TYR A 92 -8.57 8.36 4.51
N LEU A 93 -9.78 8.68 4.03
CA LEU A 93 -10.55 9.85 4.48
C LEU A 93 -10.67 9.92 6.02
N GLY A 94 -10.32 11.07 6.61
CA GLY A 94 -10.40 11.34 8.05
C GLY A 94 -9.20 10.82 8.85
N ILE A 95 -8.27 10.10 8.23
CA ILE A 95 -7.03 9.62 8.86
C ILE A 95 -5.78 9.88 8.01
N GLU A 96 -5.86 10.81 7.06
CA GLU A 96 -4.78 11.11 6.11
C GLU A 96 -3.49 11.48 6.84
N ASP A 97 -3.58 12.35 7.85
CA ASP A 97 -2.42 12.77 8.67
C ASP A 97 -1.79 11.61 9.42
N GLN A 98 -2.60 10.68 9.93
CA GLN A 98 -2.11 9.47 10.59
C GLN A 98 -1.33 8.58 9.60
N VAL A 99 -1.85 8.41 8.39
CA VAL A 99 -1.23 7.60 7.34
C VAL A 99 0.08 8.24 6.88
N VAL A 100 0.08 9.54 6.59
CA VAL A 100 1.28 10.30 6.17
C VAL A 100 2.34 10.30 7.28
N SER A 101 1.94 10.46 8.54
CA SER A 101 2.86 10.37 9.69
C SER A 101 3.51 8.98 9.79
N TYR A 102 2.74 7.91 9.58
CA TYR A 102 3.27 6.54 9.58
C TYR A 102 4.30 6.33 8.46
N ILE A 103 3.97 6.76 7.24
CA ILE A 103 4.89 6.69 6.08
C ILE A 103 6.16 7.51 6.36
N SER A 104 6.02 8.72 6.90
CA SER A 104 7.16 9.60 7.20
C SER A 104 8.10 9.00 8.23
N LYS A 105 7.56 8.31 9.24
CA LYS A 105 8.36 7.56 10.23
C LYS A 105 9.11 6.40 9.59
N PHE A 106 8.45 5.63 8.73
CA PHE A 106 9.12 4.56 7.97
C PHE A 106 10.30 5.10 7.17
N ILE A 107 10.10 6.18 6.40
CA ILE A 107 11.15 6.82 5.59
C ILE A 107 12.30 7.34 6.47
N SER A 108 11.98 7.94 7.62
CA SER A 108 13.01 8.55 8.49
C SER A 108 13.81 7.52 9.29
N ASN A 109 13.23 6.34 9.54
CA ASN A 109 13.86 5.25 10.28
C ASN A 109 14.73 4.33 9.40
N ASP A 110 14.78 4.57 8.08
CA ASP A 110 15.65 3.86 7.12
C ASP A 110 16.94 4.63 6.78
N LYS A 111 17.29 5.62 7.61
CA LYS A 111 18.60 6.28 7.59
C LYS A 111 19.65 5.50 8.37
#